data_AF-A0AAJ0HAQ5-F1
#
_entry.id   AF-A0AAJ0HAQ5-F1
#
_cell.length_a   1.000
_cell.length_b   1.000
_cell.length_c   1.000
_cell.angle_alpha   90.00
_cell.angle_beta   90.00
_cell.angle_gamma   90.00
#
_symmetry.space_group_name_H-M   'P 1'
#
loop_
_entity.id
_entity.type
_entity.pdbx_description
1 polymer ?
#
loop_
_entity_poly.entity_id
_entity_poly.type
_entity_poly.pdbx_seq_one_letter_code
_entity_poly.pdbx_strand_id
1 'polypeptide(L)'
;MRFATAILSAIAVILHSTLVVADSLTILECTTWWGSKDRTTAIWHTDHGSHSVDASNDCRDPDVPIVWEFCMDYSMKRGHFKATGQNKRCFVESNSKQVGGSYAGDALCSILKYSEVFCGW
;
A
#
# COMPACT_ATOMS: atom_id res chain seq x y z
N MET A 1 -47.11 42.82 0.27
CA MET A 1 -46.71 41.52 -0.30
C MET A 1 -45.49 41.72 -1.20
N ARG A 2 -44.29 41.37 -0.72
CA ARG A 2 -43.06 41.30 -1.51
C ARG A 2 -42.24 40.14 -0.96
N PHE A 3 -42.53 38.93 -1.42
CA PHE A 3 -41.66 37.77 -1.22
C PHE A 3 -40.79 37.66 -2.45
N ALA A 4 -39.66 38.35 -2.43
CA ALA A 4 -38.58 38.15 -3.38
C ALA A 4 -37.33 37.82 -2.57
N THR A 5 -36.45 37.01 -3.18
CA THR A 5 -35.10 36.65 -2.74
C THR A 5 -34.98 35.76 -1.52
N ALA A 6 -34.86 34.45 -1.76
CA ALA A 6 -33.76 33.62 -1.26
C ALA A 6 -33.91 32.17 -1.75
N ILE A 7 -33.77 31.94 -3.07
CA ILE A 7 -33.50 30.60 -3.61
C ILE A 7 -32.11 30.65 -4.23
N LEU A 8 -31.08 30.64 -3.39
CA LEU A 8 -29.67 30.53 -3.78
C LEU A 8 -28.91 29.92 -2.59
N SER A 9 -29.17 28.64 -2.31
CA SER A 9 -28.32 27.79 -1.47
C SER A 9 -28.48 26.34 -1.91
N ALA A 10 -28.30 26.13 -3.22
CA ALA A 10 -27.97 24.85 -3.80
C ALA A 10 -26.53 24.97 -4.32
N ILE A 11 -25.76 23.89 -4.20
CA ILE A 11 -24.35 23.75 -4.60
C ILE A 11 -23.34 24.16 -3.51
N ALA A 12 -23.40 23.46 -2.38
CA ALA A 12 -22.20 23.12 -1.62
C ALA A 12 -22.01 21.60 -1.68
N VAL A 13 -21.89 21.05 -2.90
CA VAL A 13 -21.28 19.73 -3.09
C VAL A 13 -19.79 19.95 -2.93
N ILE A 14 -19.34 20.04 -1.67
CA ILE A 14 -17.92 19.99 -1.38
C ILE A 14 -17.50 18.57 -1.75
N LEU A 15 -16.81 18.49 -2.89
CA LEU A 15 -16.05 17.34 -3.35
C LEU A 15 -15.14 16.88 -2.20
N HIS A 16 -15.66 15.99 -1.35
CA HIS A 16 -14.84 14.97 -0.75
C HIS A 16 -14.72 13.87 -1.80
N SER A 17 -14.03 14.19 -2.90
CA SER A 17 -13.25 13.19 -3.60
C SER A 17 -12.28 12.69 -2.55
N THR A 18 -12.67 11.65 -1.82
CA THR A 18 -11.75 10.79 -1.10
C THR A 18 -10.60 10.60 -2.06
N LEU A 19 -9.44 11.15 -1.71
CA LEU A 19 -8.20 10.89 -2.39
C LEU A 19 -8.05 9.38 -2.31
N VAL A 20 -8.47 8.69 -3.37
CA VAL A 20 -8.33 7.26 -3.48
C VAL A 20 -6.83 7.10 -3.59
N VAL A 21 -6.23 6.84 -2.44
CA VAL A 21 -4.90 6.25 -2.35
C VAL A 21 -5.07 4.89 -3.01
N ALA A 22 -4.74 4.87 -4.30
CA ALA A 22 -5.16 3.84 -5.24
C ALA A 22 -4.26 2.62 -5.17
N ASP A 23 -3.02 2.83 -4.70
CA ASP A 23 -2.04 1.78 -4.71
C ASP A 23 -2.28 0.81 -3.56
N SER A 24 -2.10 -0.47 -3.83
CA SER A 24 -2.08 -1.51 -2.81
C SER A 24 -0.96 -2.50 -3.07
N LEU A 25 -0.46 -3.09 -2.00
CA LEU A 25 0.67 -4.01 -2.06
C LEU A 25 0.31 -5.28 -1.31
N THR A 26 0.44 -6.41 -2.00
CA THR A 26 0.23 -7.75 -1.43
C THR A 26 1.57 -8.45 -1.34
N ILE A 27 1.99 -8.82 -0.13
CA ILE A 27 3.27 -9.46 0.13
C ILE A 27 3.03 -10.88 0.60
N LEU A 28 3.74 -11.85 0.02
CA LEU A 28 3.84 -13.19 0.57
C LEU A 28 5.02 -13.21 1.54
N GLU A 29 4.72 -13.29 2.84
CA GLU A 29 5.73 -13.53 3.86
C GLU A 29 5.77 -15.03 4.17
N CYS A 30 6.93 -15.67 3.98
CA CYS A 30 7.12 -17.07 4.36
C CYS A 30 8.26 -17.22 5.36
N THR A 31 8.10 -18.14 6.31
CA THR A 31 9.16 -18.49 7.25
C THR A 31 10.07 -19.51 6.61
N THR A 32 11.33 -19.14 6.38
CA THR A 32 12.39 -20.03 5.91
C THR A 32 12.72 -21.07 6.98
N TRP A 33 13.41 -22.14 6.58
CA TRP A 33 13.79 -23.22 7.49
C TRP A 33 14.72 -22.78 8.65
N TRP A 34 15.42 -21.66 8.48
CA TRP A 34 16.25 -21.04 9.52
C TRP A 34 15.47 -20.08 10.45
N GLY A 35 14.15 -19.99 10.29
CA GLY A 35 13.30 -19.09 11.06
C GLY A 35 13.26 -17.64 10.56
N SER A 36 14.03 -17.28 9.53
CA SER A 36 13.98 -15.95 8.90
C SER A 36 12.70 -15.77 8.07
N LYS A 37 12.22 -14.53 7.97
CA LYS A 37 11.06 -14.17 7.14
C LYS A 37 11.53 -13.76 5.74
N ASP A 38 11.13 -14.51 4.72
CA ASP A 38 11.27 -14.12 3.32
C ASP A 38 10.07 -13.28 2.89
N ARG A 39 10.34 -12.15 2.24
CA ARG A 39 9.37 -11.15 1.77
C ARG A 39 9.73 -10.61 0.39
N THR A 40 10.54 -11.35 -0.36
CA THR A 40 10.98 -10.96 -1.71
C THR A 40 9.86 -11.04 -2.74
N THR A 41 8.78 -11.77 -2.44
CA THR A 41 7.65 -11.94 -3.36
C THR A 41 6.50 -11.02 -2.98
N ALA A 42 6.30 -9.94 -3.75
CA ALA A 42 5.15 -9.06 -3.60
C ALA A 42 4.58 -8.61 -4.95
N ILE A 43 3.27 -8.34 -4.95
CA ILE A 43 2.55 -7.75 -6.07
C ILE A 43 2.06 -6.36 -5.66
N TRP A 44 2.54 -5.34 -6.37
CA TRP A 44 2.09 -3.98 -6.23
C TRP A 44 1.04 -3.67 -7.30
N HIS A 45 -0.17 -3.38 -6.87
CA HIS A 45 -1.27 -2.92 -7.70
C HIS A 45 -1.30 -1.38 -7.74
N THR A 46 -1.24 -0.83 -8.95
CA THR A 46 -1.30 0.61 -9.26
C THR A 46 -2.47 0.87 -10.22
N ASP A 47 -2.77 2.13 -10.49
CA ASP A 47 -3.72 2.53 -11.55
C ASP A 47 -3.27 2.10 -12.96
N HIS A 48 -1.99 1.78 -13.15
CA HIS A 48 -1.39 1.41 -14.43
C HIS A 48 -1.19 -0.09 -14.61
N GLY A 49 -1.56 -0.91 -13.61
CA GLY A 49 -1.42 -2.35 -13.65
C GLY A 49 -0.79 -2.92 -12.38
N SER A 50 -0.34 -4.18 -12.47
CA SER A 50 0.27 -4.90 -11.35
C SER A 50 1.71 -5.25 -11.66
N HIS A 51 2.59 -5.06 -10.68
CA HIS A 51 4.03 -5.23 -10.81
C HIS A 51 4.55 -6.19 -9.75
N SER A 52 5.42 -7.12 -10.14
CA SER A 52 6.16 -7.94 -9.19
C SER A 52 7.30 -7.11 -8.63
N VAL A 53 7.37 -6.97 -7.30
CA VAL A 53 8.40 -6.19 -6.63
C VAL A 53 9.03 -6.99 -5.49
N ASP A 54 10.33 -6.76 -5.27
CA ASP A 54 10.99 -7.21 -4.06
C ASP A 54 10.53 -6.33 -2.89
N ALA A 55 9.85 -6.93 -1.91
CA ALA A 55 9.41 -6.24 -0.70
C ALA A 55 10.28 -6.57 0.51
N SER A 56 11.53 -6.99 0.36
CA SER A 56 12.48 -7.11 1.46
C SER A 56 12.57 -5.83 2.31
N ASN A 57 13.11 -5.93 3.54
CA ASN A 57 13.28 -4.74 4.37
C ASN A 57 14.24 -3.72 3.72
N ASP A 58 14.08 -2.45 4.05
CA ASP A 58 14.88 -1.33 3.52
C ASP A 58 14.50 -0.91 2.09
N CYS A 59 15.27 0.03 1.52
CA CYS A 59 15.00 0.72 0.26
C CYS A 59 15.66 0.05 -0.95
N ARG A 60 14.97 0.09 -2.09
CA ARG A 60 15.49 -0.36 -3.38
C ARG A 60 14.81 0.36 -4.54
N ASP A 61 15.37 0.20 -5.74
CA ASP A 61 14.77 0.65 -7.00
C ASP A 61 13.86 -0.47 -7.54
N PRO A 62 12.53 -0.27 -7.59
CA PRO A 62 11.63 -1.29 -8.10
C PRO A 62 11.50 -1.20 -9.63
N ASP A 63 11.22 -2.32 -10.29
CA ASP A 63 10.82 -2.32 -11.71
C ASP A 63 9.34 -1.93 -11.86
N VAL A 64 9.04 -0.69 -11.43
CA VAL A 64 7.72 -0.06 -11.52
C VAL A 64 7.90 1.25 -12.28
N PRO A 65 7.16 1.50 -13.37
CA PRO A 65 7.30 2.73 -14.16
C PRO A 65 7.22 3.96 -13.25
N ILE A 66 8.06 4.96 -13.55
CA ILE A 66 8.18 6.25 -12.85
C ILE A 66 8.52 6.21 -11.36
N VAL A 67 8.62 5.02 -10.75
CA VAL A 67 9.06 4.84 -9.36
C VAL A 67 10.56 4.59 -9.37
N TRP A 68 11.29 5.25 -8.49
CA TRP A 68 12.75 5.14 -8.40
C TRP A 68 13.24 4.77 -7.00
N GLU A 69 12.34 4.71 -6.03
CA GLU A 69 12.64 4.26 -4.67
C GLU A 69 11.39 3.63 -4.07
N PHE A 70 11.55 2.45 -3.48
CA PHE A 70 10.55 1.71 -2.72
C PHE A 70 11.20 1.13 -1.47
N CYS A 71 10.63 1.44 -0.30
CA CYS A 71 11.18 1.07 1.00
C CYS A 71 10.11 0.39 1.86
N MET A 72 10.50 -0.70 2.51
CA MET A 72 9.67 -1.36 3.52
C MET A 72 10.32 -1.29 4.91
N ASP A 73 9.51 -0.95 5.91
CA ASP A 73 9.87 -0.93 7.32
C ASP A 73 8.88 -1.81 8.09
N TYR A 74 9.25 -3.09 8.22
CA TYR A 74 8.42 -4.10 8.87
C TYR A 74 8.33 -3.92 10.39
N SER A 75 9.31 -3.23 11.00
CA SER A 75 9.28 -2.94 12.44
C SER A 75 8.14 -1.99 12.79
N MET A 76 7.82 -1.07 11.86
CA MET A 76 6.74 -0.11 12.00
C MET A 76 5.52 -0.39 11.11
N LYS A 77 5.51 -1.54 10.41
CA LYS A 77 4.42 -1.96 9.52
C LYS A 77 4.03 -0.90 8.49
N ARG A 78 5.04 -0.26 7.91
CA ARG A 78 4.88 0.82 6.95
C ARG A 78 5.82 0.64 5.77
N GLY A 79 5.47 1.25 4.65
CA GLY A 79 6.34 1.37 3.49
C GLY A 79 6.22 2.75 2.88
N HIS A 80 7.11 3.09 1.98
CA HIS A 80 6.98 4.30 1.18
C HIS A 80 7.66 4.13 -0.16
N PHE A 81 7.30 5.00 -1.09
CA PHE A 81 7.93 5.07 -2.39
C PHE A 81 8.00 6.51 -2.88
N LYS A 82 8.90 6.73 -3.85
CA LYS A 82 9.03 8.01 -4.54
C LYS A 82 8.90 7.77 -6.04
N ALA A 83 8.06 8.59 -6.65
CA ALA A 83 7.81 8.58 -8.08
C ALA A 83 8.16 9.93 -8.69
N THR A 84 8.59 9.93 -9.95
CA THR A 84 8.93 11.16 -10.68
C THR A 84 7.72 12.10 -10.73
N GLY A 85 7.94 13.35 -10.32
CA GLY A 85 6.89 14.37 -10.31
C GLY A 85 5.87 14.24 -9.17
N GLN A 86 6.08 13.33 -8.22
CA GLN A 86 5.23 13.15 -7.04
C GLN A 86 6.04 13.35 -5.76
N ASN A 87 5.36 13.76 -4.69
CA ASN A 87 5.93 13.68 -3.35
C ASN A 87 6.07 12.23 -2.90
N LYS A 88 6.76 12.00 -1.78
CA LYS A 88 6.76 10.70 -1.07
C LYS A 88 5.32 10.19 -0.93
N ARG A 89 5.07 8.94 -1.29
CA ARG A 89 3.79 8.20 -1.15
C ARG A 89 4.01 7.00 -0.25
N CYS A 90 2.97 6.56 0.44
CA CYS A 90 3.12 5.90 1.73
C CYS A 90 2.18 4.73 1.88
N PHE A 91 2.67 3.62 2.42
CA PHE A 91 1.90 2.41 2.68
C PHE A 91 1.83 2.12 4.17
N VAL A 92 0.72 1.55 4.61
CA VAL A 92 0.56 0.97 5.95
C VAL A 92 -0.07 -0.42 5.82
N GLU A 93 0.37 -1.35 6.66
CA GLU A 93 -0.24 -2.68 6.74
C GLU A 93 -1.71 -2.54 7.14
N SER A 94 -2.60 -2.93 6.23
CA SER A 94 -4.05 -2.87 6.43
C SER A 94 -4.64 -4.22 6.83
N ASN A 95 -3.99 -5.33 6.48
CA ASN A 95 -4.44 -6.67 6.85
C ASN A 95 -3.27 -7.66 6.83
N SER A 96 -3.36 -8.72 7.64
CA SER A 96 -2.52 -9.90 7.49
C SER A 96 -3.35 -11.17 7.68
N LYS A 97 -3.09 -12.19 6.85
CA LYS A 97 -3.76 -13.48 6.90
C LYS A 97 -2.75 -14.60 6.73
N GLN A 98 -2.71 -15.53 7.68
CA GLN A 98 -1.96 -16.76 7.51
C GLN A 98 -2.62 -17.64 6.42
N VAL A 99 -1.81 -18.11 5.47
CA VAL A 99 -2.27 -18.92 4.33
C VAL A 99 -1.57 -20.27 4.20
N GLY A 100 -0.54 -20.52 5.01
CA GLY A 100 0.19 -21.79 5.05
C GLY A 100 0.62 -22.18 6.46
N GLY A 101 0.79 -23.48 6.68
CA GLY A 101 1.23 -24.07 7.93
C GLY A 101 0.34 -25.22 8.39
N SER A 102 0.78 -26.45 8.17
CA SER A 102 0.33 -27.62 8.94
C SER A 102 1.48 -28.09 9.82
N TYR A 103 1.16 -28.59 11.03
CA TYR A 103 2.13 -29.25 11.91
C TYR A 103 3.04 -30.21 11.11
N ALA A 104 4.35 -30.13 11.34
CA ALA A 104 5.41 -30.95 10.74
C ALA A 104 5.80 -30.64 9.28
N GLY A 105 6.50 -29.51 9.07
CA GLY A 105 7.41 -29.34 7.92
C GLY A 105 7.01 -28.30 6.86
N ASP A 106 5.81 -27.73 6.94
CA ASP A 106 5.37 -26.69 6.02
C ASP A 106 5.89 -25.30 6.42
N ALA A 107 6.31 -24.50 5.44
CA ALA A 107 6.65 -23.10 5.67
C ALA A 107 5.41 -22.34 6.17
N LEU A 108 5.53 -21.71 7.35
CA LEU A 108 4.50 -20.80 7.87
C LEU A 108 4.48 -19.55 6.99
N CYS A 109 3.45 -19.44 6.15
CA CYS A 109 3.28 -18.34 5.21
C CYS A 109 2.05 -17.49 5.54
N SER A 110 2.20 -16.19 5.35
CA SER A 110 1.18 -15.16 5.54
C SER A 110 1.11 -14.25 4.32
N ILE A 111 -0.09 -13.82 3.98
CA ILE A 111 -0.31 -12.71 3.06
C ILE A 111 -0.42 -11.45 3.91
N LEU A 112 0.47 -10.48 3.67
CA LEU A 112 0.38 -9.14 4.22
C LEU A 112 -0.21 -8.23 3.15
N LYS A 113 -1.19 -7.41 3.51
CA LYS A 113 -1.77 -6.39 2.66
C LYS A 113 -1.41 -5.03 3.19
N TYR A 114 -0.91 -4.19 2.30
CA TYR A 114 -0.58 -2.81 2.54
C TYR A 114 -1.47 -1.95 1.65
N SER A 115 -2.02 -0.91 2.24
CA SER A 115 -2.83 0.07 1.53
C SER A 115 -2.12 1.40 1.56
N GLU A 116 -2.20 2.11 0.45
CA GLU A 116 -1.62 3.44 0.40
C GLU A 116 -2.40 4.37 1.34
N VAL A 117 -1.70 5.30 1.97
CA VAL A 117 -2.22 6.30 2.92
C VAL A 117 -1.50 7.62 2.74
N PHE A 118 -2.02 8.68 3.36
CA PHE A 118 -1.26 9.91 3.53
C PHE A 118 -0.03 9.71 4.39
N CYS A 119 1.04 10.36 3.99
CA CYS A 119 2.32 10.38 4.67
C CYS A 119 2.26 11.27 5.91
N GLY A 120 2.25 10.67 7.11
CA GLY A 120 2.15 11.40 8.39
C GLY A 120 3.43 11.44 9.22
N TRP A 121 4.57 11.10 8.63
CA TRP A 121 5.82 10.72 9.31
C TRP A 121 7.12 10.93 8.52
#